data_AF-A0A8J3U1N2-F1
#
_entry.id   AF-A0A8J3U1N2-F1
#
_cell.length_a   1.000
_cell.length_b   1.000
_cell.length_c   1.000
_cell.angle_alpha   90.00
_cell.angle_beta   90.00
_cell.angle_gamma   90.00
#
_symmetry.space_group_name_H-M   'P 1'
#
loop_
_entity.id
_entity.type
_entity.pdbx_description
1 polymer ?
#
loop_
_entity_poly.entity_id
_entity_poly.type
_entity_poly.pdbx_seq_one_letter_code
_entity_poly.pdbx_strand_id
1 'polypeptide(L)' 'MNDFKCTQCGEIGLEPGFVEDAGQSSQGYLRWIEGALERGPFGGAKRLGRQRWQVDAYRCPRCAHLELFASSEI' A
#
# COMPACT_ATOMS: atom_id res chain seq x y z
N MET A 1 -19.22 3.35 -8.54
CA MET A 1 -18.43 4.55 -8.15
C MET A 1 -17.92 4.29 -6.76
N ASN A 2 -16.62 4.45 -6.49
CA ASN A 2 -16.11 4.31 -5.13
C ASN A 2 -16.40 5.58 -4.36
N ASP A 3 -17.01 5.47 -3.18
CA ASP A 3 -17.39 6.61 -2.35
C ASP A 3 -16.24 7.09 -1.45
N PHE A 4 -15.00 6.70 -1.76
CA PHE A 4 -13.82 7.16 -1.03
C PHE A 4 -13.65 8.67 -1.20
N LYS A 5 -13.33 9.31 -0.08
CA LYS A 5 -13.05 10.74 0.01
C LYS A 5 -11.56 10.95 0.19
N CYS A 6 -10.98 11.82 -0.64
CA CYS A 6 -9.59 12.25 -0.48
C CYS A 6 -9.43 12.97 0.86
N THR A 7 -8.54 12.48 1.71
CA THR A 7 -8.23 13.05 3.02
C THR A 7 -7.54 14.41 2.90
N GLN A 8 -6.85 14.67 1.78
CA GLN A 8 -6.14 15.92 1.55
C GLN A 8 -7.02 17.07 1.04
N CYS A 9 -7.95 16.83 0.11
CA CYS A 9 -8.75 17.91 -0.51
C CYS A 9 -10.27 17.71 -0.45
N GLY A 10 -10.74 16.57 0.05
CA GLY A 10 -12.16 16.27 0.24
C GLY A 10 -12.93 15.81 -1.00
N GLU A 11 -12.28 15.65 -2.16
CA GLU A 11 -12.89 15.12 -3.39
C GLU A 11 -13.44 13.70 -3.18
N ILE A 12 -14.60 13.39 -3.79
CA ILE A 12 -15.23 12.07 -3.76
C ILE A 12 -15.03 11.40 -5.12
N GLY A 13 -14.88 10.07 -5.14
CA GLY A 13 -14.73 9.33 -6.39
C GLY A 13 -13.27 9.15 -6.78
N LEU A 14 -12.47 8.61 -5.85
CA LEU A 14 -11.06 8.33 -6.12
C LEU A 14 -10.90 7.20 -7.15
N GLU A 15 -9.89 7.35 -8.00
CA GLU A 15 -9.56 6.41 -9.06
C GLU A 15 -8.76 5.23 -8.48
N PRO A 16 -9.18 3.96 -8.68
CA PRO A 16 -8.40 2.81 -8.22
C PRO A 16 -7.09 2.68 -9.00
N GLY A 17 -6.05 2.22 -8.32
CA GLY A 17 -4.76 1.89 -8.89
C GLY A 17 -3.96 1.00 -7.95
N PHE A 18 -2.70 0.74 -8.30
CA PHE A 18 -1.76 0.03 -7.44
C PHE A 18 -0.37 0.66 -7.56
N VAL A 19 0.42 0.53 -6.51
CA VAL A 19 1.83 0.94 -6.54
C VAL A 19 2.67 -0.31 -6.81
N GLU A 20 3.42 -0.26 -7.90
CA GLU A 20 4.31 -1.33 -8.31
C GLU A 20 5.55 -1.39 -7.40
N ASP A 21 5.86 -2.60 -6.91
CA ASP A 21 7.17 -2.92 -6.35
C ASP A 21 7.98 -3.65 -7.43
N ALA A 22 8.95 -2.96 -8.01
CA ALA A 22 9.83 -3.48 -9.07
C ALA A 22 11.11 -4.15 -8.53
N GLY A 23 11.17 -4.46 -7.22
CA GLY A 23 12.31 -5.13 -6.61
C GLY A 23 12.56 -6.55 -7.15
N GLN A 24 13.80 -7.01 -7.05
CA GLN A 24 14.15 -8.40 -7.38
C GLN A 24 13.32 -9.37 -6.52
N SER A 25 12.68 -10.35 -7.16
CA SER A 25 11.76 -11.31 -6.52
C SER A 25 10.52 -10.67 -5.86
N SER A 26 10.16 -9.45 -6.26
CA SER A 26 8.89 -8.82 -5.91
C SER A 26 7.69 -9.57 -6.51
N GLN A 27 6.53 -9.38 -5.91
CA GLN A 27 5.25 -9.87 -6.43
C GLN A 27 4.58 -8.86 -7.40
N GLY A 28 5.23 -7.73 -7.68
CA GLY A 28 4.71 -6.68 -8.57
C GLY A 28 3.79 -5.66 -7.88
N TYR A 29 3.58 -5.77 -6.56
CA TYR A 29 2.74 -4.85 -5.78
C TYR A 29 3.28 -4.65 -4.35
N LEU A 30 2.98 -3.49 -3.77
CA LEU A 30 3.34 -3.17 -2.38
C LEU A 30 2.53 -3.96 -1.35
N ARG A 31 3.17 -4.22 -0.21
CA ARG A 31 2.57 -4.89 0.94
C ARG A 31 2.84 -4.09 2.20
N TRP A 32 1.83 -3.95 3.04
CA TRP A 32 1.97 -3.45 4.40
C TRP A 32 2.34 -4.63 5.32
N ILE A 33 3.32 -4.43 6.19
CA ILE A 33 3.81 -5.45 7.11
C ILE A 33 3.73 -4.87 8.51
N GLU A 34 3.17 -5.64 9.43
CA GLU A 34 3.02 -5.22 10.81
C GLU A 34 4.35 -4.86 11.48
N GLY A 35 4.32 -3.80 12.29
CA GLY A 35 5.42 -3.36 13.12
C GLY A 35 6.49 -2.54 12.37
N ALA A 36 7.44 -2.00 13.14
CA ALA A 36 8.53 -1.22 12.58
C ALA A 36 9.43 -2.07 11.67
N LEU A 37 10.04 -1.43 10.66
CA LEU A 37 11.02 -2.07 9.79
C LEU A 37 12.23 -2.52 10.61
N GLU A 38 12.43 -3.83 10.69
CA GLU A 38 13.63 -4.45 11.26
C GLU A 38 14.38 -5.21 10.17
N ARG A 39 15.71 -5.17 10.22
CA ARG A 39 16.56 -5.95 9.30
C ARG A 39 17.10 -7.19 10.00
N GLY A 40 17.13 -8.31 9.28
CA GLY A 40 17.75 -9.55 9.73
C GLY A 40 19.27 -9.57 9.47
N PRO A 41 19.96 -10.64 9.88
CA PRO A 41 21.41 -10.80 9.70
C PRO A 41 21.86 -10.73 8.23
N PHE A 42 20.98 -11.08 7.29
CA PHE A 42 21.21 -11.03 5.85
C PHE A 42 20.72 -9.72 5.19
N GLY A 43 20.47 -8.67 5.97
CA GLY A 43 20.08 -7.34 5.47
C GLY A 43 18.63 -7.17 5.00
N GLY A 44 17.91 -8.27 4.76
CA GLY A 44 16.49 -8.25 4.40
C GLY A 44 15.56 -7.86 5.57
N ALA A 45 14.38 -7.33 5.23
CA ALA A 45 13.35 -7.03 6.23
C ALA A 45 12.91 -8.30 6.97
N LYS A 46 12.78 -8.23 8.30
CA LYS A 46 12.18 -9.30 9.09
C LYS A 46 10.68 -9.36 8.81
N ARG A 47 10.23 -10.53 8.38
CA ARG A 47 8.84 -10.77 7.97
C ARG A 47 8.22 -12.00 8.64
N LEU A 48 9.04 -12.83 9.29
CA LEU A 48 8.56 -14.06 9.90
C LEU A 48 7.67 -13.74 11.11
N GLY A 49 6.47 -14.32 11.14
CA GLY A 49 5.50 -14.13 12.21
C GLY A 49 4.77 -12.79 12.21
N ARG A 50 4.89 -11.99 11.15
CA ARG A 50 4.20 -10.69 11.01
C ARG A 50 3.05 -10.80 10.03
N GLN A 51 1.91 -10.18 10.34
CA GLN A 51 0.80 -10.07 9.39
C GLN A 51 1.19 -9.23 8.17
N ARG A 52 0.63 -9.60 7.02
CA ARG A 52 0.96 -9.01 5.73
C ARG A 52 -0.33 -8.73 5.00
N TRP A 53 -0.42 -7.53 4.45
CA TRP A 53 -1.61 -7.06 3.78
C TRP A 53 -1.19 -6.48 2.43
N GLN A 54 -1.94 -6.78 1.38
CA GLN A 54 -1.79 -6.05 0.12
C GLN A 54 -2.14 -4.59 0.36
N VAL A 55 -1.38 -3.69 -0.25
CA VAL A 55 -1.70 -2.25 -0.27
C VAL A 55 -2.58 -1.95 -1.47
N ASP A 56 -3.81 -1.54 -1.21
CA ASP A 56 -4.73 -1.00 -2.22
C ASP A 56 -4.54 0.52 -2.31
N ALA A 57 -4.46 1.07 -3.52
CA ALA A 57 -4.18 2.49 -3.74
C ALA A 57 -5.32 3.19 -4.48
N TYR A 58 -5.60 4.43 -4.08
CA TYR A 58 -6.59 5.27 -4.76
C TYR A 58 -6.03 6.67 -5.01
N ARG A 59 -6.05 7.09 -6.28
CA ARG A 59 -5.57 8.40 -6.70
C ARG A 59 -6.72 9.40 -6.75
N CYS A 60 -6.54 10.57 -6.15
CA CYS A 60 -7.46 11.68 -6.31
C CYS A 60 -7.27 12.34 -7.69
N PRO A 61 -8.29 12.39 -8.56
CA PRO A 61 -8.17 13.01 -9.87
C PRO A 61 -7.97 14.54 -9.79
N ARG A 62 -8.38 15.17 -8.68
CA ARG A 62 -8.29 16.62 -8.48
C ARG A 62 -6.94 17.12 -7.97
N CYS A 63 -6.36 16.44 -6.99
CA CYS A 63 -5.12 16.90 -6.33
C CYS A 63 -3.95 15.92 -6.43
N ALA A 64 -4.14 14.78 -7.10
CA ALA A 64 -3.16 13.70 -7.26
C ALA A 64 -2.67 13.05 -5.95
N HIS A 65 -3.31 13.33 -4.82
CA HIS A 65 -3.04 12.63 -3.56
C HIS A 65 -3.35 11.14 -3.69
N LEU A 66 -2.52 10.29 -3.08
CA LEU A 66 -2.68 8.85 -3.04
C LEU A 66 -3.11 8.43 -1.63
N GLU A 67 -4.28 7.81 -1.55
CA GLU A 67 -4.71 7.06 -0.37
C GLU A 67 -4.19 5.61 -0.48
N LEU A 68 -3.67 5.07 0.62
CA LEU A 68 -3.14 3.70 0.69
C LEU A 68 -3.83 2.94 1.83
N PHE A 69 -4.38 1.76 1.54
CA PHE A 69 -5.13 0.95 2.49
C PHE A 69 -4.58 -0.48 2.56
N ALA A 70 -4.58 -1.06 3.76
CA ALA A 70 -4.19 -2.45 4.00
C ALA A 70 -5.45 -3.32 4.21
N SER A 71 -6.29 -3.46 3.18
CA SER A 71 -7.63 -4.08 3.29
C SER A 71 -7.67 -5.60 3.13
N SER A 72 -6.65 -6.19 2.50
CA SER A 72 -6.65 -7.61 2.11
C SER A 72 -5.43 -8.35 2.69
N GLU A 73 -5.63 -9.31 3.59
CA GLU A 73 -4.57 -10.14 4.19
C GLU A 73 -4.03 -11.16 3.15
N ILE A 74 -2.71 -11.42 3.17
CA ILE A 74 -1.98 -12.25 2.20
C ILE A 74 -0.88 -13.13 2.80
#